data_AF-A0A7V8XAV1-F1
#
_entry.id   AF-A0A7V8XAV1-F1
#
_cell.length_a   1.000
_cell.length_b   1.000
_cell.length_c   1.000
_cell.angle_alpha   90.00
_cell.angle_beta   90.00
_cell.angle_gamma   90.00
#
_symmetry.space_group_name_H-M   'P 1'
#
loop_
_entity.id
_entity.type
_entity.pdbx_description
1 polymer ?
#
loop_
_entity_poly.entity_id
_entity_poly.type
_entity_poly.pdbx_seq_one_letter_code
_entity_poly.pdbx_strand_id
1 'polypeptide(L)'
;MAHAVTPDQGASLERIGAAILRYGLALVLIVVGLLKFTTYEAKGIEPMVSNSPLLAWALATFGLATLSAILGTIEIALGLSIASRPFAPKLSFLGSAGAIGLFLVTLTFLLTTPGIWQPGYGFPYPSPMPGQFLAKDLVLLGAAVWTAGEARRAARMA
;
A
#
# COMPACT_ATOMS: atom_id res chain seq x y z
N MET A 1 9.73 17.11 -47.89
CA MET A 1 10.56 16.90 -46.69
C MET A 1 9.65 16.39 -45.58
N ALA A 2 9.80 15.12 -45.20
CA ALA A 2 9.01 14.52 -44.12
C ALA A 2 9.60 14.97 -42.78
N HIS A 3 8.81 15.67 -41.96
CA HIS A 3 9.15 15.90 -40.56
C HIS A 3 9.11 14.53 -39.86
N ALA A 4 10.27 14.00 -39.49
CA ALA A 4 10.35 12.85 -38.60
C ALA A 4 9.69 13.24 -37.28
N VAL A 5 8.51 12.69 -37.00
CA VAL A 5 7.86 12.83 -35.70
C VAL A 5 8.73 12.09 -34.70
N THR A 6 9.54 12.84 -33.95
CA THR A 6 10.29 12.29 -32.82
C THR A 6 9.28 11.71 -31.83
N PRO A 7 9.49 10.47 -31.32
CA PRO A 7 8.64 9.92 -30.29
C PRO A 7 8.55 10.90 -29.11
N ASP A 8 7.34 11.14 -28.62
CA ASP A 8 7.16 11.96 -27.43
C ASP A 8 7.84 11.27 -26.24
N GLN A 9 8.99 11.82 -25.84
CA GLN A 9 9.78 11.32 -24.72
C GLN A 9 8.99 11.40 -23.41
N GLY A 10 8.08 12.37 -23.28
CA GLY A 10 7.19 12.53 -22.14
C GLY A 10 6.21 11.36 -22.01
N ALA A 11 5.49 11.03 -23.08
CA ALA A 11 4.58 9.89 -23.09
C ALA A 11 5.28 8.55 -22.79
N SER A 12 6.54 8.39 -23.21
CA SER A 12 7.33 7.19 -22.91
C SER A 12 7.68 7.08 -21.42
N LEU A 13 8.12 8.18 -20.80
CA LEU A 13 8.42 8.24 -19.37
C LEU A 13 7.18 8.01 -18.51
N GLU A 14 6.03 8.58 -18.89
CA GLU A 14 4.76 8.38 -18.17
C GLU A 14 4.35 6.90 -18.18
N ARG A 15 4.48 6.22 -19.32
CA ARG A 15 4.18 4.78 -19.43
C ARG A 15 5.09 3.92 -18.57
N ILE A 16 6.38 4.24 -18.54
CA ILE A 16 7.35 3.53 -17.69
C ILE A 16 7.02 3.78 -16.21
N GLY A 17 6.79 5.05 -15.83
CA GLY A 17 6.41 5.44 -14.48
C GLY A 17 5.12 4.75 -14.02
N ALA A 18 4.10 4.70 -14.88
CA ALA A 18 2.85 3.98 -14.65
C ALA A 18 3.06 2.48 -14.37
N ALA A 19 3.95 1.83 -15.13
CA ALA A 19 4.28 0.42 -14.94
C ALA A 19 5.01 0.21 -13.60
N ILE A 20 6.03 1.04 -13.32
CA ILE A 20 6.78 1.01 -12.06
C ILE A 20 5.84 1.24 -10.87
N LEU A 21 4.96 2.24 -10.95
CA LEU A 21 4.02 2.58 -9.89
C LEU A 21 3.07 1.41 -9.58
N ARG A 22 2.51 0.76 -10.62
CA ARG A 22 1.62 -0.38 -10.45
C ARG A 22 2.33 -1.62 -9.91
N TYR A 23 3.40 -2.05 -10.57
CA TYR A 23 4.07 -3.29 -10.21
C TYR A 23 4.92 -3.13 -8.96
N GLY A 24 5.45 -1.93 -8.69
CA GLY A 24 6.06 -1.58 -7.43
C GLY A 24 5.07 -1.64 -6.27
N LEU A 25 3.85 -1.07 -6.44
CA LEU A 25 2.79 -1.19 -5.44
C LEU A 25 2.42 -2.67 -5.19
N ALA A 26 2.21 -3.45 -6.25
CA ALA A 26 1.90 -4.87 -6.13
C ALA A 26 3.01 -5.65 -5.42
N LEU A 27 4.28 -5.39 -5.79
CA LEU A 27 5.44 -6.04 -5.19
C LEU A 27 5.56 -5.73 -3.71
N VAL A 28 5.40 -4.46 -3.32
CA VAL A 28 5.46 -4.06 -1.90
C VAL A 28 4.39 -4.78 -1.09
N LEU A 29 3.13 -4.82 -1.57
CA LEU A 29 2.05 -5.53 -0.89
C LEU A 29 2.34 -7.04 -0.77
N ILE A 30 2.82 -7.69 -1.84
CA ILE A 30 3.12 -9.12 -1.81
C ILE A 30 4.27 -9.41 -0.85
N VAL A 31 5.36 -8.66 -0.91
CA VAL A 31 6.55 -8.92 -0.09
C VAL A 31 6.25 -8.63 1.39
N VAL A 32 5.64 -7.49 1.71
CA VAL A 32 5.25 -7.16 3.09
C VAL A 32 4.24 -8.19 3.61
N GLY A 33 3.26 -8.58 2.79
CA GLY A 33 2.29 -9.59 3.17
C GLY A 33 2.90 -10.97 3.43
N LEU A 34 3.93 -11.37 2.67
CA LEU A 34 4.69 -12.59 2.95
C LEU A 34 5.46 -12.50 4.27
N LEU A 35 6.01 -11.32 4.61
CA LEU A 35 6.70 -11.12 5.89
C LEU A 35 5.76 -11.24 7.08
N LYS A 36 4.46 -10.94 6.95
CA LYS A 36 3.46 -11.04 8.03
C LYS A 36 3.28 -12.45 8.62
N PHE A 37 3.75 -13.48 7.93
CA PHE A 37 3.77 -14.86 8.44
C PHE A 37 4.97 -15.13 9.37
N THR A 38 5.85 -14.15 9.55
CA THR A 38 7.02 -14.25 10.44
C THR A 38 6.71 -13.64 11.81
N THR A 39 7.37 -14.15 12.85
CA THR A 39 7.30 -13.56 14.20
C THR A 39 7.93 -12.17 14.26
N TYR A 40 8.90 -11.89 13.38
CA TYR A 40 9.53 -10.59 13.24
C TYR A 40 8.50 -9.52 12.87
N GLU A 41 7.76 -9.73 11.78
CA GLU A 41 6.79 -8.75 11.30
C GLU A 41 5.56 -8.66 12.20
N ALA A 42 5.11 -9.79 12.76
CA ALA A 42 4.00 -9.81 13.71
C ALA A 42 4.29 -8.92 14.94
N LYS A 43 5.49 -9.00 15.51
CA LYS A 43 5.91 -8.10 16.59
C LYS A 43 6.08 -6.65 16.12
N GLY A 44 6.49 -6.45 14.87
CA GLY A 44 6.65 -5.11 14.28
C GLY A 44 5.35 -4.31 14.23
N ILE A 45 4.22 -4.96 13.94
CA ILE A 45 2.92 -4.29 13.86
C ILE A 45 2.17 -4.18 15.19
N GLU A 46 2.57 -4.94 16.22
CA GLU A 46 1.87 -5.01 17.50
C GLU A 46 1.63 -3.61 18.12
N PRO A 47 2.62 -2.70 18.20
CA PRO A 47 2.39 -1.36 18.76
C PRO A 47 1.38 -0.53 17.96
N MET A 48 1.35 -0.69 16.63
CA MET A 48 0.42 0.05 15.77
C MET A 48 -1.01 -0.47 15.91
N VAL A 49 -1.16 -1.79 15.92
CA VAL A 49 -2.45 -2.47 15.97
C VAL A 49 -3.10 -2.36 17.35
N SER A 50 -2.32 -2.53 18.42
CA SER A 50 -2.81 -2.45 19.81
C SER A 50 -3.32 -1.07 20.19
N ASN A 51 -2.76 -0.01 19.59
CA ASN A 51 -3.20 1.36 19.80
C ASN A 51 -4.22 1.84 18.76
N SER A 52 -4.65 0.99 17.83
CA SER A 52 -5.60 1.37 16.78
C SER A 52 -7.05 1.11 17.21
N PRO A 53 -7.95 2.12 17.23
CA PRO A 53 -9.37 1.91 17.47
C PRO A 53 -10.03 0.96 16.46
N LEU A 54 -9.47 0.87 15.25
CA LEU A 54 -10.02 0.06 14.16
C LEU A 54 -9.63 -1.41 14.25
N LEU A 55 -8.49 -1.74 14.88
CA LEU A 55 -7.90 -3.09 14.85
C LEU A 55 -7.63 -3.69 16.23
N ALA A 56 -7.63 -2.92 17.32
CA ALA A 56 -7.35 -3.43 18.67
C ALA A 56 -8.32 -4.56 19.08
N TRP A 57 -9.60 -4.48 18.67
CA TRP A 57 -10.59 -5.53 18.93
C TRP A 57 -10.25 -6.84 18.19
N ALA A 58 -9.70 -6.75 16.97
CA ALA A 58 -9.31 -7.91 16.19
C ALA A 58 -8.07 -8.58 16.81
N LEU A 59 -7.16 -7.78 17.35
CA LEU A 59 -6.01 -8.28 18.11
C LEU A 59 -6.47 -9.07 19.35
N ALA A 60 -7.44 -8.54 20.09
CA ALA A 60 -8.01 -9.21 21.25
C ALA A 60 -8.75 -10.51 20.89
N THR A 61 -9.40 -10.57 19.72
CA THR A 61 -10.18 -11.74 19.28
C THR A 61 -9.31 -12.85 18.69
N PHE A 62 -8.37 -12.52 17.80
CA PHE A 62 -7.61 -13.49 17.00
C PHE A 62 -6.21 -13.77 17.55
N GLY A 63 -5.68 -12.88 18.38
CA GLY A 63 -4.27 -12.88 18.78
C GLY A 63 -3.34 -12.35 17.68
N LEU A 64 -2.11 -12.00 18.08
CA LEU A 64 -1.17 -11.28 17.22
C LEU A 64 -0.74 -12.05 15.98
N ALA A 65 -0.36 -13.33 16.13
CA ALA A 65 0.13 -14.14 15.03
C ALA A 65 -0.94 -14.37 13.96
N THR A 66 -2.17 -14.70 14.39
CA THR A 66 -3.30 -14.92 13.49
C THR A 66 -3.70 -13.63 12.78
N LEU A 67 -3.80 -12.51 13.50
CA LEU A 67 -4.12 -11.22 12.90
C LEU A 67 -3.07 -10.79 11.88
N SER A 68 -1.79 -10.96 12.21
CA SER A 68 -0.68 -10.71 11.27
C SER A 68 -0.85 -11.56 10.00
N ALA A 69 -1.08 -12.88 10.14
CA ALA A 69 -1.30 -13.76 9.00
C ALA A 69 -2.51 -13.36 8.14
N ILE A 70 -3.63 -12.96 8.77
CA ILE A 70 -4.83 -12.47 8.05
C ILE A 70 -4.48 -11.23 7.22
N LEU A 71 -3.82 -10.24 7.83
CA LEU A 71 -3.37 -9.03 7.12
C LEU A 71 -2.43 -9.40 5.98
N GLY A 72 -1.51 -10.34 6.19
CA GLY A 72 -0.61 -10.84 5.16
C GLY A 72 -1.31 -11.47 3.98
N THR A 73 -2.32 -12.31 4.24
CA THR A 73 -3.16 -12.89 3.17
C THR A 73 -3.88 -11.81 2.38
N ILE A 74 -4.44 -10.80 3.06
CA ILE A 74 -5.11 -9.67 2.42
C ILE A 74 -4.12 -8.89 1.54
N GLU A 75 -2.95 -8.52 2.06
CA GLU A 75 -1.91 -7.79 1.33
C GLU A 75 -1.46 -8.54 0.06
N ILE A 76 -1.19 -9.84 0.16
CA ILE A 76 -0.82 -10.67 -0.98
C ILE A 76 -1.95 -10.72 -2.01
N ALA A 77 -3.18 -10.96 -1.57
CA ALA A 77 -4.34 -11.04 -2.47
C ALA A 77 -4.57 -9.72 -3.22
N LEU A 78 -4.44 -8.58 -2.53
CA LEU A 78 -4.55 -7.26 -3.14
C LEU A 78 -3.40 -7.00 -4.11
N GLY A 79 -2.16 -7.32 -3.75
CA GLY A 79 -1.00 -7.16 -4.63
C GLY A 79 -1.12 -7.98 -5.92
N LEU A 80 -1.50 -9.25 -5.82
CA LEU A 80 -1.77 -10.12 -6.98
C LEU A 80 -2.92 -9.58 -7.84
N SER A 81 -3.99 -9.11 -7.19
CA SER A 81 -5.12 -8.50 -7.90
C SER A 81 -4.68 -7.26 -8.66
N ILE A 82 -3.89 -6.35 -8.07
CA ILE A 82 -3.37 -5.15 -8.73
C ILE A 82 -2.49 -5.52 -9.94
N ALA A 83 -1.61 -6.52 -9.78
CA ALA A 83 -0.72 -7.00 -10.85
C ALA A 83 -1.49 -7.61 -12.04
N SER A 84 -2.72 -8.11 -11.82
CA SER A 84 -3.54 -8.75 -12.85
C SER A 84 -4.08 -7.80 -13.95
N ARG A 85 -3.76 -6.50 -13.90
CA ARG A 85 -4.27 -5.48 -14.84
C ARG A 85 -4.23 -5.87 -16.32
N PRO A 86 -3.19 -6.51 -16.88
CA PRO A 86 -3.14 -6.79 -18.32
C PRO A 86 -4.24 -7.74 -18.82
N PHE A 87 -4.71 -8.65 -17.97
CA PHE A 87 -5.65 -9.72 -18.34
C PHE A 87 -7.00 -9.62 -17.60
N ALA A 88 -7.03 -9.04 -16.41
CA ALA A 88 -8.24 -8.86 -15.61
C ALA A 88 -8.35 -7.43 -15.03
N PRO A 89 -8.62 -6.39 -15.86
CA PRO A 89 -8.73 -5.01 -15.38
C PRO A 89 -9.76 -4.78 -14.27
N LYS A 90 -10.87 -5.53 -14.28
CA LYS A 90 -11.90 -5.48 -13.21
C LYS A 90 -11.35 -5.97 -11.86
N LEU A 91 -10.57 -7.05 -11.87
CA LEU A 91 -9.93 -7.58 -10.66
C LEU A 91 -8.86 -6.62 -10.15
N SER A 92 -8.07 -6.04 -11.05
CA SER A 92 -7.10 -5.00 -10.71
C SER A 92 -7.75 -3.78 -10.07
N PHE A 93 -8.90 -3.33 -10.57
CA PHE A 93 -9.67 -2.25 -9.93
C PHE A 93 -10.08 -2.59 -8.49
N LEU A 94 -10.62 -3.80 -8.26
CA LEU A 94 -11.00 -4.25 -6.92
C LEU A 94 -9.80 -4.35 -5.98
N GLY A 95 -8.67 -4.88 -6.47
CA GLY A 95 -7.41 -4.93 -5.73
C GLY A 95 -6.91 -3.53 -5.34
N SER A 96 -6.91 -2.59 -6.28
CA SER A 96 -6.52 -1.20 -6.00
C SER A 96 -7.49 -0.52 -5.04
N ALA A 97 -8.80 -0.76 -5.14
CA ALA A 97 -9.79 -0.23 -4.20
C ALA A 97 -9.60 -0.77 -2.78
N GLY A 98 -9.30 -2.07 -2.64
CA GLY A 98 -8.94 -2.67 -1.36
C GLY A 98 -7.65 -2.08 -0.78
N ALA A 99 -6.63 -1.86 -1.62
CA ALA A 99 -5.37 -1.23 -1.21
C ALA A 99 -5.56 0.22 -0.72
N ILE A 100 -6.48 0.99 -1.32
CA ILE A 100 -6.87 2.31 -0.80
C ILE A 100 -7.36 2.19 0.65
N GLY A 101 -8.29 1.25 0.91
CA GLY A 101 -8.79 1.01 2.26
C GLY A 101 -7.68 0.61 3.23
N LEU A 102 -6.78 -0.28 2.79
CA LEU A 102 -5.63 -0.71 3.58
C LEU A 102 -4.73 0.46 3.98
N PHE A 103 -4.28 1.30 3.03
CA PHE A 103 -3.41 2.42 3.36
C PHE A 103 -4.12 3.52 4.16
N LEU A 104 -5.43 3.70 3.98
CA LEU A 104 -6.18 4.61 4.84
C LEU A 104 -6.17 4.13 6.29
N VAL A 105 -6.38 2.83 6.53
CA VAL A 105 -6.25 2.25 7.88
C VAL A 105 -4.83 2.43 8.40
N THR A 106 -3.80 2.12 7.60
CA THR A 106 -2.40 2.27 8.02
C THR A 106 -2.05 3.72 8.36
N LEU A 107 -2.52 4.70 7.58
CA LEU A 107 -2.28 6.12 7.86
C LEU A 107 -2.97 6.59 9.14
N THR A 108 -4.05 5.93 9.60
CA THR A 108 -4.62 6.24 10.93
C THR A 108 -3.63 5.99 12.06
N PHE A 109 -2.66 5.08 11.87
CA PHE A 109 -1.63 4.79 12.87
C PHE A 109 -0.72 5.99 13.15
N LEU A 110 -0.59 6.94 12.23
CA LEU A 110 0.12 8.21 12.49
C LEU A 110 -0.53 9.01 13.62
N LEU A 111 -1.83 8.85 13.83
CA LEU A 111 -2.59 9.56 14.85
C LEU A 111 -2.68 8.78 16.16
N THR A 112 -2.68 7.45 16.08
CA THR A 112 -2.99 6.59 17.22
C THR A 112 -1.77 5.92 17.84
N THR A 113 -0.66 5.79 17.11
CA THR A 113 0.52 5.04 17.59
C THR A 113 1.43 5.95 18.42
N PRO A 114 1.86 5.52 19.61
CA PRO A 114 2.90 6.22 20.36
C PRO A 114 4.25 6.22 19.62
N GLY A 115 5.08 7.24 19.86
CA GLY A 115 6.43 7.30 19.29
C GLY A 115 6.51 7.79 17.84
N ILE A 116 5.41 8.28 17.26
CA ILE A 116 5.39 8.92 15.93
C ILE A 116 6.33 10.12 15.87
N TRP A 117 6.38 10.91 16.93
CA TRP A 117 7.27 12.06 17.05
C TRP A 117 8.57 11.65 17.72
N GLN A 118 9.69 12.17 17.22
CA GLN A 118 11.01 11.92 17.76
C GLN A 118 11.09 12.43 19.21
N PRO A 119 11.48 11.58 20.18
CA PRO A 119 11.69 12.00 21.56
C PRO A 119 12.67 13.18 21.64
N GLY A 120 12.30 14.20 22.42
CA GLY A 120 13.08 15.44 22.58
C GLY A 120 12.84 16.53 21.53
N TYR A 121 12.20 16.21 20.40
CA TYR A 121 11.87 17.18 19.35
C TYR A 121 10.37 17.45 19.24
N GLY A 122 9.54 16.39 19.34
CA GLY A 122 8.09 16.53 19.19
C GLY A 122 7.64 16.87 17.76
N PHE A 123 6.43 17.41 17.60
CA PHE A 123 5.94 17.88 16.31
C PHE A 123 6.78 19.07 15.80
N PRO A 124 7.17 19.13 14.50
CA PRO A 124 6.82 18.25 13.38
C PRO A 124 7.93 17.27 12.98
N TYR A 125 8.69 16.71 13.93
CA TYR A 125 9.83 15.81 13.65
C TYR A 125 9.42 14.34 13.79
N PRO A 126 9.06 13.64 12.70
CA PRO A 126 8.69 12.22 12.78
C PRO A 126 9.91 11.35 13.09
N SER A 127 9.73 10.37 13.98
CA SER A 127 10.74 9.35 14.28
C SER A 127 11.02 8.47 13.05
N PRO A 128 12.22 7.89 12.89
CA PRO A 128 12.50 6.95 11.79
C PRO A 128 11.51 5.78 11.76
N MET A 129 11.13 5.27 12.92
CA MET A 129 10.10 4.25 13.12
C MET A 129 9.28 4.59 14.38
N PRO A 130 7.94 4.63 14.31
CA PRO A 130 7.10 4.38 13.14
C PRO A 130 6.79 5.61 12.25
N GLY A 131 7.16 6.83 12.67
CA GLY A 131 6.68 8.07 12.04
C GLY A 131 6.96 8.20 10.53
N GLN A 132 8.23 8.20 10.13
CA GLN A 132 8.63 8.33 8.73
C GLN A 132 8.21 7.11 7.90
N PHE A 133 8.28 5.92 8.51
CA PHE A 133 7.85 4.68 7.87
C PHE A 133 6.37 4.69 7.49
N LEU A 134 5.49 5.20 8.35
CA LEU A 134 4.06 5.32 8.04
C LEU A 134 3.77 6.51 7.10
N ALA A 135 4.53 7.60 7.20
CA ALA A 135 4.31 8.78 6.38
C ALA A 135 4.48 8.49 4.87
N LYS A 136 5.44 7.64 4.50
CA LYS A 136 5.63 7.23 3.09
C LYS A 136 4.46 6.44 2.52
N ASP A 137 3.60 5.85 3.34
CA ASP A 137 2.41 5.12 2.86
C ASP A 137 1.39 6.04 2.20
N LEU A 138 1.49 7.36 2.41
CA LEU A 138 0.72 8.34 1.64
C LEU A 138 1.03 8.26 0.14
N VAL A 139 2.28 7.97 -0.23
CA VAL A 139 2.67 7.76 -1.63
C VAL A 139 2.03 6.49 -2.18
N LEU A 140 1.97 5.42 -1.37
CA LEU A 140 1.34 4.16 -1.75
C LEU A 140 -0.18 4.29 -1.87
N LEU A 141 -0.82 5.09 -1.02
CA LEU A 141 -2.22 5.49 -1.17
C LEU A 141 -2.45 6.21 -2.51
N GLY A 142 -1.59 7.17 -2.86
CA GLY A 142 -1.64 7.85 -4.15
C GLY A 142 -1.49 6.88 -5.33
N ALA A 143 -0.56 5.92 -5.23
CA ALA A 143 -0.38 4.85 -6.21
C ALA A 143 -1.63 3.96 -6.33
N ALA A 144 -2.25 3.61 -5.21
CA ALA A 144 -3.47 2.79 -5.18
C ALA A 144 -4.65 3.52 -5.85
N VAL A 145 -4.84 4.82 -5.56
CA VAL A 145 -5.85 5.67 -6.22
C VAL A 145 -5.60 5.77 -7.72
N TRP A 146 -4.36 6.03 -8.13
CA TRP A 146 -4.00 6.14 -9.54
C TRP A 146 -4.23 4.81 -10.29
N THR A 147 -3.79 3.69 -9.71
CA THR A 147 -3.96 2.35 -10.31
C THR A 147 -5.43 1.95 -10.37
N ALA A 148 -6.26 2.32 -9.39
CA ALA A 148 -7.71 2.10 -9.42
C ALA A 148 -8.35 2.87 -10.59
N GLY A 149 -8.01 4.16 -10.74
CA GLY A 149 -8.53 4.99 -11.82
C GLY A 149 -8.16 4.44 -13.21
N GLU A 150 -6.90 4.03 -13.40
CA GLU A 150 -6.45 3.44 -14.66
C GLU A 150 -7.07 2.08 -14.93
N ALA A 151 -7.13 1.19 -13.94
CA ALA A 151 -7.75 -0.13 -14.09
C ALA A 151 -9.24 -0.02 -14.42
N ARG A 152 -9.96 0.94 -13.82
CA ARG A 152 -11.37 1.21 -14.14
C ARG A 152 -11.58 1.68 -15.57
N ARG A 153 -10.65 2.49 -16.12
CA ARG A 153 -10.70 2.88 -17.54
C ARG A 153 -10.46 1.68 -18.44
N ALA A 154 -9.44 0.87 -18.15
CA ALA A 154 -9.14 -0.34 -18.91
C ALA A 154 -10.30 -1.36 -18.87
N ALA A 155 -10.98 -1.50 -17.73
CA ALA A 155 -12.13 -2.39 -17.56
C ALA A 155 -13.38 -1.95 -18.35
N ARG A 156 -13.47 -0.69 -18.78
CA ARG A 156 -14.54 -0.18 -19.64
C ARG A 156 -14.24 -0.35 -21.13
N MET A 157 -12.97 -0.60 -21.48
CA MET A 157 -12.50 -0.77 -22.85
C MET A 157 -12.33 -2.24 -23.26
N ALA A 158 -12.47 -3.17 -22.32
CA ALA A 158 -12.39 -4.62 -22.49
C ALA A 158 -13.79 -5.23 -22.44
#